data_AF-M1VC65-F1
#
_entry.id   AF-M1VC65-F1
#
_cell.length_a   1.000
_cell.length_b   1.000
_cell.length_c   1.000
_cell.angle_alpha   90.00
_cell.angle_beta   90.00
_cell.angle_gamma   90.00
#
_symmetry.space_group_name_H-M   'P 1'
#
loop_
_entity.id
_entity.type
_entity.pdbx_description
1 polymer ?
#
loop_
_entity_poly.entity_id
_entity_poly.type
_entity_poly.pdbx_seq_one_letter_code
_entity_poly.pdbx_strand_id
1 'polypeptide(L)'
;MSLSSGAAAADAVTSAGAKLSPAAQHLRIEQVRILFCTFGGSSGGIRSFLSSELFSYARQHPDVKFSVERRARRHPLAIGRYRNGYERTLELSNQSPREIRERLDYLINSLGNKQRPPTQLSYGVVSQSPSIQGMTRVAQLTPDWYVQVARKALDGARSRAGIPSFAEIVDHVGMTRATRIFQRVQLLARTQNGRIANDASSDTA
;
A
#
# COMPACT_ATOMS: atom_id res chain seq x y z
N MET A 1 4.06 59.65 -6.34
CA MET A 1 2.65 59.20 -6.39
C MET A 1 2.26 59.20 -7.86
N SER A 2 2.31 58.09 -8.60
CA SER A 2 1.25 57.09 -8.66
C SER A 2 1.79 55.81 -9.30
N LEU A 3 1.38 54.68 -8.74
CA LEU A 3 1.74 53.32 -9.12
C LEU A 3 0.80 52.77 -10.21
N SER A 4 1.24 51.64 -10.77
CA SER A 4 0.47 50.49 -11.28
C SER A 4 -0.24 50.57 -12.63
N SER A 5 0.33 49.87 -13.62
CA SER A 5 -0.39 48.84 -14.38
C SER A 5 0.60 47.85 -15.01
N GLY A 6 1.25 47.03 -14.17
CA GLY A 6 1.98 45.85 -14.64
C GLY A 6 1.12 44.62 -14.34
N ALA A 7 0.27 44.24 -15.30
CA ALA A 7 -0.54 43.04 -15.20
C ALA A 7 0.38 41.82 -15.03
N ALA A 8 0.03 40.99 -14.05
CA ALA A 8 0.72 39.80 -13.63
C ALA A 8 1.01 38.85 -14.79
N ALA A 9 2.29 38.73 -15.16
CA ALA A 9 2.81 37.51 -15.74
C ALA A 9 2.95 36.49 -14.60
N ALA A 10 1.83 35.88 -14.22
CA ALA A 10 1.88 34.61 -13.51
C ALA A 10 2.36 33.57 -14.51
N ASP A 11 3.68 33.39 -14.59
CA ASP A 11 4.27 32.22 -15.24
C ASP A 11 3.79 30.99 -14.46
N ALA A 12 2.63 30.48 -14.88
CA ALA A 12 2.22 29.13 -14.61
C ALA A 12 3.28 28.23 -15.26
N VAL A 13 4.31 27.89 -14.49
CA VAL A 13 5.20 26.78 -14.82
C VAL A 13 4.29 25.56 -14.90
N THR A 14 3.97 25.21 -16.13
CA THR A 14 3.12 24.11 -16.54
C THR A 14 3.66 22.83 -15.94
N SER A 15 3.07 22.39 -14.82
CA SER A 15 3.30 21.08 -14.24
C SER A 15 2.57 20.02 -15.08
N ALA A 16 3.01 19.87 -16.34
CA ALA A 16 2.65 18.77 -17.22
C ALA A 16 3.55 17.54 -16.99
N GLY A 17 3.98 17.32 -15.74
CA GLY A 17 4.42 16.01 -15.31
C GLY A 17 3.18 15.17 -15.04
N ALA A 18 3.06 14.01 -15.68
CA ALA A 18 1.96 13.06 -15.45
C ALA A 18 1.62 13.00 -13.95
N LYS A 19 0.41 13.46 -13.58
CA LYS A 19 0.02 13.57 -12.18
C LYS A 19 0.07 12.16 -11.58
N LEU A 20 1.05 11.95 -10.70
CA LEU A 20 1.20 10.71 -9.93
C LEU A 20 -0.12 10.38 -9.23
N SER A 21 -0.40 9.10 -8.98
CA SER A 21 -1.59 8.71 -8.22
C SER A 21 -1.61 9.41 -6.85
N PRO A 22 -2.78 9.67 -6.24
CA PRO A 22 -2.86 10.37 -4.95
C PRO A 22 -1.99 9.71 -3.86
N ALA A 23 -1.95 8.37 -3.85
CA ALA A 23 -1.10 7.59 -2.96
C ALA A 23 0.40 7.83 -3.23
N ALA A 24 0.81 7.87 -4.49
CA ALA A 24 2.19 8.13 -4.86
C ALA A 24 2.61 9.59 -4.54
N GLN A 25 1.70 10.55 -4.69
CA GLN A 25 1.96 11.94 -4.32
C GLN A 25 2.19 12.10 -2.81
N HIS A 26 1.46 11.35 -1.97
CA HIS A 26 1.61 11.40 -0.52
C HIS A 26 2.98 10.88 -0.04
N LEU A 27 3.60 9.98 -0.80
CA LEU A 27 4.89 9.37 -0.48
C LEU A 27 6.09 10.05 -1.15
N ARG A 28 5.85 11.14 -1.87
CA ARG A 28 6.88 11.89 -2.59
C ARG A 28 7.72 12.73 -1.62
N ILE A 29 8.97 12.94 -1.99
CA ILE A 29 9.88 13.84 -1.28
C ILE A 29 9.38 15.29 -1.38
N GLU A 30 9.52 16.04 -0.30
CA GLU A 30 9.13 17.45 -0.21
C GLU A 30 10.36 18.36 -0.07
N GLN A 31 11.29 17.98 0.80
CA GLN A 31 12.47 18.78 1.11
C GLN A 31 13.71 17.90 1.24
N VAL A 32 14.83 18.38 0.70
CA VAL A 32 16.17 17.81 0.90
C VAL A 32 17.03 18.81 1.65
N ARG A 33 17.51 18.41 2.83
CA ARG A 33 18.45 19.17 3.65
C ARG A 33 19.85 18.60 3.48
N ILE A 34 20.79 19.40 2.99
CA ILE A 34 22.20 19.02 2.84
C ILE A 34 22.98 19.64 4.00
N LEU A 35 23.52 18.79 4.86
CA LEU A 35 24.36 19.19 5.99
C LEU A 35 25.82 18.90 5.67
N PHE A 36 26.70 19.90 5.80
CA PHE A 36 28.12 19.72 5.50
C PHE A 36 29.04 20.56 6.38
N CYS A 37 30.32 20.17 6.45
CA CYS A 37 31.37 20.94 7.12
C CYS A 37 32.20 21.73 6.10
N THR A 38 32.61 22.95 6.45
CA THR A 38 33.42 23.81 5.56
C THR A 38 34.89 23.38 5.46
N PHE A 39 35.44 22.78 6.53
CA PHE A 39 36.87 22.49 6.64
C PHE A 39 37.22 21.00 6.49
N GLY A 40 36.32 20.09 6.83
CA GLY A 40 36.62 18.65 6.86
C GLY A 40 36.91 18.07 5.47
N GLY A 41 37.94 17.22 5.38
CA GLY A 41 38.28 16.49 4.15
C GLY A 41 37.14 15.63 3.63
N SER A 42 36.37 15.01 4.54
CA SER A 42 35.20 14.19 4.20
C SER A 42 34.05 14.94 3.53
N SER A 43 34.03 16.28 3.65
CA SER A 43 33.09 17.17 2.97
C SER A 43 33.70 17.81 1.72
N GLY A 44 34.81 17.30 1.19
CA GLY A 44 35.46 17.84 -0.01
C GLY A 44 34.54 17.83 -1.23
N GLY A 45 34.04 16.65 -1.61
CA GLY A 45 33.20 16.53 -2.81
C GLY A 45 31.86 17.24 -2.72
N ILE A 46 31.23 17.29 -1.53
CA ILE A 46 29.98 18.04 -1.36
C ILE A 46 30.19 19.54 -1.51
N ARG A 47 31.33 20.09 -1.06
CA ARG A 47 31.65 21.51 -1.28
C ARG A 47 31.78 21.82 -2.76
N SER A 48 32.44 20.96 -3.53
CA SER A 48 32.54 21.10 -4.98
C SER A 48 31.17 20.99 -5.65
N PHE A 49 30.34 20.03 -5.25
CA PHE A 49 28.97 19.89 -5.79
C PHE A 49 28.10 21.13 -5.50
N LEU A 50 28.19 21.67 -4.27
CA LEU A 50 27.43 22.85 -3.86
C LEU A 50 27.82 24.10 -4.66
N SER A 51 29.08 24.24 -5.08
CA SER A 51 29.53 25.39 -5.87
C SER A 51 29.26 25.25 -7.37
N SER A 52 29.36 24.05 -7.94
CA SER A 52 29.25 23.86 -9.40
C SER A 52 27.85 23.45 -9.87
N GLU A 53 27.17 22.56 -9.15
CA GLU A 53 26.07 21.76 -9.71
C GLU A 53 24.74 21.91 -8.97
N LEU A 54 24.72 22.40 -7.73
CA LEU A 54 23.49 22.47 -6.94
C LEU A 54 22.39 23.28 -7.64
N PHE A 55 22.71 24.42 -8.23
CA PHE A 55 21.72 25.28 -8.87
C PHE A 55 21.13 24.66 -10.13
N SER A 56 21.94 24.00 -10.96
CA SER A 56 21.46 23.30 -12.15
C SER A 56 20.64 22.08 -11.76
N TYR A 57 21.03 21.37 -10.70
CA TYR A 57 20.30 20.24 -10.14
C TYR A 57 18.93 20.66 -9.57
N ALA A 58 18.87 21.73 -8.78
CA ALA A 58 17.62 22.24 -8.21
C ALA A 58 16.63 22.69 -9.30
N ARG A 59 17.12 23.23 -10.42
CA ARG A 59 16.27 23.58 -11.58
C ARG A 59 15.65 22.36 -12.27
N GLN A 60 16.31 21.21 -12.23
CA GLN A 60 15.77 19.96 -12.78
C GLN A 60 14.66 19.37 -11.90
N HIS A 61 14.66 19.70 -10.60
CA HIS A 61 13.69 19.22 -9.62
C HIS A 61 12.95 20.38 -8.93
N PRO A 62 12.10 21.14 -9.65
CA PRO A 62 11.40 22.30 -9.10
C PRO A 62 10.41 21.94 -7.98
N ASP A 63 9.97 20.69 -7.92
CA ASP A 63 9.02 20.18 -6.92
C ASP A 63 9.65 19.99 -5.53
N VAL A 64 10.98 20.00 -5.44
CA VAL A 64 11.73 19.65 -4.22
C VAL A 64 12.41 20.89 -3.67
N LYS A 65 12.18 21.17 -2.38
CA LYS A 65 12.86 22.25 -1.68
C LYS A 65 14.25 21.80 -1.26
N PHE A 66 15.29 22.47 -1.77
CA PHE A 66 16.66 22.24 -1.32
C PHE A 66 17.05 23.27 -0.26
N SER A 67 17.62 22.81 0.86
CA SER A 67 18.17 23.68 1.89
C SER A 67 19.55 23.19 2.32
N VAL A 68 20.48 24.12 2.51
CA VAL A 68 21.87 23.81 2.81
C VAL A 68 22.20 24.35 4.20
N GLU A 69 22.74 23.50 5.06
CA GLU A 69 23.04 23.81 6.45
C GLU A 69 24.50 23.46 6.79
N ARG A 70 25.16 24.36 7.51
CA ARG A 70 26.54 24.12 7.96
C ARG A 70 26.53 23.34 9.27
N ARG A 71 27.19 22.18 9.27
CA ARG A 71 27.37 21.31 10.44
C ARG A 71 28.87 21.09 10.68
N ALA A 72 29.43 21.85 11.63
CA ALA A 72 30.85 21.77 11.94
C ALA A 72 31.24 20.42 12.58
N ARG A 73 32.46 19.95 12.31
CA ARG A 73 33.08 18.74 12.89
C ARG A 73 32.26 17.45 12.73
N ARG A 74 31.45 17.35 11.67
CA ARG A 74 30.63 16.16 11.38
C ARG A 74 30.72 15.80 9.90
N HIS A 75 30.51 14.51 9.61
CA HIS A 75 30.42 14.02 8.23
C HIS A 75 29.18 14.61 7.52
N PRO A 76 29.27 14.81 6.20
CA PRO A 76 28.17 15.36 5.44
C PRO A 76 27.02 14.37 5.31
N LEU A 77 25.79 14.87 5.39
CA LEU A 77 24.55 14.10 5.36
C LEU A 77 23.53 14.79 4.45
N ALA A 78 22.74 14.01 3.74
CA ALA A 78 21.50 14.47 3.11
C ALA A 78 20.30 13.89 3.87
N ILE A 79 19.39 14.75 4.28
CA ILE A 79 18.13 14.35 4.93
C ILE A 79 16.99 14.70 3.99
N GLY A 80 16.31 13.67 3.48
CA GLY A 80 15.10 13.81 2.68
C GLY A 80 13.87 13.68 3.57
N ARG A 81 13.05 14.74 3.61
CA ARG A 81 11.74 14.73 4.26
C ARG A 81 10.66 14.52 3.21
N TYR A 82 9.83 13.52 3.43
CA TYR A 82 8.71 13.17 2.57
C TYR A 82 7.41 13.79 3.10
N ARG A 83 6.41 13.93 2.23
CA ARG A 83 5.12 14.55 2.58
C ARG A 83 4.35 13.82 3.68
N ASN A 84 4.58 12.52 3.84
CA ASN A 84 4.02 11.72 4.92
C ASN A 84 4.73 11.92 6.28
N GLY A 85 5.71 12.80 6.35
CA GLY A 85 6.51 13.07 7.56
C GLY A 85 7.64 12.07 7.79
N TYR A 86 7.81 11.06 6.91
CA TYR A 86 8.98 10.18 6.97
C TYR A 86 10.25 10.97 6.64
N GLU A 87 11.35 10.61 7.29
CA GLU A 87 12.66 11.17 7.01
C GLU A 87 13.65 10.05 6.68
N ARG A 88 14.44 10.26 5.64
CA ARG A 88 15.53 9.36 5.24
C ARG A 88 16.84 10.10 5.22
N THR A 89 17.82 9.57 5.96
CA THR A 89 19.17 10.11 5.99
C THR A 89 20.09 9.28 5.11
N LEU A 90 20.91 9.95 4.29
CA LEU A 90 21.98 9.36 3.49
C LEU A 90 23.30 10.03 3.86
N GLU A 91 24.36 9.23 4.01
CA GLU A 91 25.71 9.74 4.23
C GLU A 91 26.39 10.08 2.89
N LEU A 92 27.11 11.20 2.85
CA LEU A 92 27.79 11.71 1.66
C LEU A 92 29.32 11.84 1.86
N SER A 93 29.90 11.10 2.81
CA SER A 93 31.31 11.21 3.15
C SER A 93 32.21 10.67 2.02
N ASN A 94 33.27 11.42 1.71
CA ASN A 94 34.30 11.06 0.71
C ASN A 94 33.75 10.70 -0.68
N GLN A 95 32.58 11.22 -1.05
CA GLN A 95 31.99 11.02 -2.37
C GLN A 95 32.46 12.10 -3.34
N SER A 96 32.61 11.74 -4.61
CA SER A 96 32.76 12.69 -5.71
C SER A 96 31.44 13.44 -6.01
N PRO A 97 31.48 14.60 -6.68
CA PRO A 97 30.26 15.34 -7.06
C PRO A 97 29.27 14.49 -7.87
N ARG A 98 29.77 13.61 -8.73
CA ARG A 98 28.95 12.68 -9.53
C ARG A 98 28.22 11.66 -8.64
N GLU A 99 28.93 11.00 -7.74
CA GLU A 99 28.32 10.02 -6.82
C GLU A 99 27.31 10.68 -5.87
N ILE A 100 27.56 11.94 -5.48
CA ILE A 100 26.60 12.73 -4.71
C ILE A 100 25.31 12.93 -5.49
N ARG A 101 25.40 13.29 -6.78
CA ARG A 101 24.23 13.41 -7.65
C ARG A 101 23.44 12.10 -7.69
N GLU A 102 24.11 10.98 -7.93
CA GLU A 102 23.48 9.65 -7.97
C GLU A 102 22.79 9.30 -6.63
N ARG A 103 23.38 9.69 -5.49
CA ARG A 103 22.75 9.51 -4.17
C ARG A 103 21.56 10.43 -3.93
N LEU A 104 21.61 11.66 -4.42
CA LEU A 104 20.47 12.58 -4.36
C LEU A 104 19.33 12.09 -5.27
N ASP A 105 19.65 11.58 -6.45
CA ASP A 105 18.68 10.97 -7.37
C ASP A 105 18.02 9.75 -6.73
N TYR A 106 18.81 8.90 -6.05
CA TYR A 106 18.26 7.81 -5.26
C TYR A 106 17.29 8.31 -4.19
N LEU A 107 17.63 9.38 -3.47
CA LEU A 107 16.78 9.95 -2.43
C LEU A 107 15.46 10.49 -3.01
N ILE A 108 15.53 11.23 -4.12
CA ILE A 108 14.37 11.84 -4.78
C ILE A 108 13.44 10.77 -5.39
N ASN A 109 14.02 9.74 -6.01
CA ASN A 109 13.26 8.67 -6.67
C ASN A 109 12.72 7.61 -5.68
N SER A 110 13.22 7.60 -4.44
CA SER A 110 12.74 6.68 -3.42
C SER A 110 11.39 7.12 -2.83
N LEU A 111 10.62 6.16 -2.35
CA LEU A 111 9.36 6.41 -1.63
C LEU A 111 9.63 6.63 -0.14
N GLY A 112 8.81 7.45 0.51
CA GLY A 112 8.84 7.75 1.94
C GLY A 112 8.43 6.60 2.87
N ASN A 113 8.84 5.36 2.56
CA ASN A 113 8.47 4.16 3.28
C ASN A 113 9.71 3.41 3.77
N LYS A 114 9.54 2.65 4.85
CA LYS A 114 10.54 1.68 5.27
C LYS A 114 10.77 0.66 4.15
N GLN A 115 12.04 0.50 3.77
CA GLN A 115 12.42 -0.50 2.76
C GLN A 115 12.05 -1.89 3.28
N ARG A 116 11.29 -2.63 2.48
CA ARG A 116 10.93 -4.01 2.81
C ARG A 116 12.12 -4.91 2.49
N PRO A 117 12.45 -5.89 3.36
CA PRO A 117 13.50 -6.85 3.05
C PRO A 117 13.09 -7.71 1.84
N PRO A 118 14.06 -8.22 1.05
CA PRO A 118 13.77 -9.06 -0.11
C PRO A 118 12.88 -10.26 0.22
N THR A 119 13.02 -10.84 1.42
CA THR A 119 12.20 -11.96 1.90
C THR A 119 10.70 -11.67 1.93
N GLN A 120 10.31 -10.40 2.13
CA GLN A 120 8.90 -9.98 2.15
C GLN A 120 8.33 -9.67 0.76
N LEU A 121 9.15 -9.71 -0.30
CA LEU A 121 8.77 -9.38 -1.69
C LEU A 121 8.67 -10.61 -2.61
N SER A 122 8.44 -11.81 -2.06
CA SER A 122 8.55 -13.08 -2.80
C SER A 122 7.70 -13.16 -4.08
N TYR A 123 6.57 -12.45 -4.16
CA TYR A 123 5.59 -12.62 -5.24
C TYR A 123 5.61 -11.49 -6.28
N GLY A 124 6.43 -10.44 -6.10
CA GLY A 124 6.54 -9.30 -7.02
C GLY A 124 5.27 -8.46 -7.23
N VAL A 125 4.12 -8.89 -6.71
CA VAL A 125 2.80 -8.28 -6.91
C VAL A 125 2.13 -8.08 -5.56
N VAL A 126 1.61 -6.87 -5.33
CA VAL A 126 0.76 -6.55 -4.18
C VAL A 126 -0.61 -6.17 -4.74
N SER A 127 -1.61 -7.03 -4.53
CA SER A 127 -2.99 -6.74 -4.91
C SER A 127 -3.87 -6.67 -3.68
N GLN A 128 -4.75 -5.67 -3.61
CA GLN A 128 -5.83 -5.63 -2.62
C GLN A 128 -6.98 -6.58 -2.99
N SER A 129 -7.12 -6.86 -4.29
CA SER A 129 -8.15 -7.74 -4.85
C SER A 129 -7.48 -8.98 -5.42
N PRO A 130 -7.37 -10.09 -4.66
CA PRO A 130 -6.63 -11.27 -5.10
C PRO A 130 -7.29 -11.98 -6.30
N SER A 131 -8.60 -11.80 -6.50
CA SER A 131 -9.33 -12.32 -7.66
C SER A 131 -10.45 -11.35 -8.06
N ILE A 132 -10.71 -11.25 -9.37
CA ILE A 132 -11.82 -10.49 -9.94
C ILE A 132 -13.10 -11.33 -9.94
N GLN A 133 -13.00 -12.62 -10.28
CA GLN A 133 -14.14 -13.54 -10.40
C GLN A 133 -14.44 -14.31 -9.10
N GLY A 134 -13.63 -14.08 -8.06
CA GLY A 134 -13.69 -14.81 -6.79
C GLY A 134 -12.70 -15.96 -6.72
N MET A 135 -12.53 -16.52 -5.52
CA MET A 135 -11.70 -17.70 -5.31
C MET A 135 -12.47 -18.94 -5.76
N THR A 136 -11.86 -19.76 -6.62
CA THR A 136 -12.44 -21.02 -7.07
C THR A 136 -12.76 -21.91 -5.87
N ARG A 137 -14.04 -22.28 -5.72
CA ARG A 137 -14.49 -23.27 -4.73
C ARG A 137 -14.74 -24.60 -5.42
N VAL A 138 -14.33 -25.70 -4.80
CA VAL A 138 -14.61 -27.06 -5.32
C VAL A 138 -16.11 -27.27 -5.56
N ALA A 139 -16.96 -26.71 -4.71
CA ALA A 139 -18.41 -26.77 -4.86
C ALA A 139 -18.95 -26.11 -6.14
N GLN A 140 -18.23 -25.13 -6.72
CA GLN A 140 -18.62 -24.49 -7.98
C GLN A 140 -18.27 -25.35 -9.20
N LEU A 141 -17.31 -26.27 -9.05
CA LEU A 141 -16.89 -27.20 -10.11
C LEU A 141 -17.70 -28.50 -10.09
N THR A 142 -18.32 -28.83 -8.96
CA THR A 142 -19.21 -29.99 -8.84
C THR A 142 -20.63 -29.59 -9.25
N PRO A 143 -21.19 -30.14 -10.33
CA PRO A 143 -22.60 -29.95 -10.63
C PRO A 143 -23.46 -30.43 -9.44
N ASP A 144 -24.50 -29.68 -9.09
CA ASP A 144 -25.36 -30.00 -7.94
C ASP A 144 -25.91 -31.43 -7.99
N TRP A 145 -26.18 -31.94 -9.19
CA TRP A 145 -26.67 -33.31 -9.39
C TRP A 145 -25.67 -34.36 -8.88
N TYR A 146 -24.36 -34.13 -9.05
CA TYR A 146 -23.33 -35.09 -8.63
C TYR A 146 -23.28 -35.19 -7.11
N VAL A 147 -23.39 -34.04 -6.42
CA VAL A 147 -23.44 -33.99 -4.95
C VAL A 147 -24.68 -34.72 -4.42
N GLN A 148 -25.83 -34.56 -5.06
CA GLN A 148 -27.07 -35.24 -4.67
C GLN A 148 -26.97 -36.75 -4.83
N VAL A 149 -26.43 -37.22 -5.96
CA VAL A 149 -26.23 -38.65 -6.22
C VAL A 149 -25.22 -39.24 -5.22
N ALA A 150 -24.09 -38.57 -4.99
CA ALA A 150 -23.09 -39.00 -4.03
C ALA A 150 -23.66 -39.07 -2.60
N ARG A 151 -24.46 -38.08 -2.18
CA ARG A 151 -25.16 -38.11 -0.88
C ARG A 151 -26.12 -39.29 -0.78
N LYS A 152 -26.97 -39.50 -1.78
CA LYS A 152 -27.93 -40.61 -1.80
C LYS A 152 -27.23 -41.97 -1.76
N ALA A 153 -26.13 -42.12 -2.48
CA ALA A 153 -25.31 -43.33 -2.45
C ALA A 153 -24.67 -43.56 -1.08
N LEU A 154 -24.16 -42.50 -0.44
CA LEU A 154 -23.58 -42.56 0.91
C LEU A 154 -24.63 -42.90 1.97
N ASP A 155 -25.81 -42.27 1.93
CA ASP A 155 -26.91 -42.53 2.85
C ASP A 155 -27.43 -43.96 2.67
N GLY A 156 -27.50 -44.46 1.44
CA GLY A 156 -27.82 -45.85 1.14
C GLY A 156 -26.73 -46.84 1.54
N ALA A 157 -25.46 -46.44 1.61
CA ALA A 157 -24.39 -47.27 2.15
C ALA A 157 -24.41 -47.30 3.69
N ARG A 158 -24.70 -46.16 4.32
CA ARG A 158 -24.85 -46.03 5.78
C ARG A 158 -26.00 -46.86 6.32
N SER A 159 -27.16 -46.80 5.67
CA SER A 159 -28.32 -47.61 6.05
C SER A 159 -28.03 -49.11 5.94
N ARG A 160 -27.32 -49.54 4.88
CA ARG A 160 -26.85 -50.93 4.73
C ARG A 160 -25.84 -51.35 5.80
N ALA A 161 -25.00 -50.42 6.24
CA ALA A 161 -24.05 -50.64 7.34
C ALA A 161 -24.70 -50.52 8.73
N GLY A 162 -26.01 -50.25 8.82
CA GLY A 162 -26.71 -50.05 10.10
C GLY A 162 -26.29 -48.78 10.85
N ILE A 163 -25.61 -47.85 10.18
CA ILE A 163 -25.17 -46.59 10.77
C ILE A 163 -26.36 -45.61 10.68
N PRO A 164 -26.95 -45.19 11.81
CA PRO A 164 -28.10 -44.32 11.79
C PRO A 164 -27.75 -42.96 11.19
N SER A 165 -28.70 -42.39 10.44
CA SER A 165 -28.55 -41.03 9.90
C SER A 165 -28.54 -40.00 11.04
N PHE A 166 -27.97 -38.82 10.81
CA PHE A 166 -27.94 -37.78 11.86
C PHE A 166 -29.35 -37.41 12.36
N ALA A 167 -30.35 -37.44 11.47
CA ALA A 167 -31.74 -37.21 11.86
C ALA A 167 -32.26 -38.33 12.78
N GLU A 168 -31.96 -39.59 12.47
CA GLU A 168 -32.31 -40.74 13.31
C GLU A 168 -31.60 -40.69 14.66
N ILE A 169 -30.31 -40.32 14.69
CA ILE A 169 -29.56 -40.15 15.94
C ILE A 169 -30.21 -39.07 16.81
N VAL A 170 -30.59 -37.93 16.22
CA VAL A 170 -31.26 -36.83 16.92
C VAL A 170 -32.63 -37.24 17.45
N ASP A 171 -33.39 -38.01 16.67
CA ASP A 171 -34.69 -38.56 17.09
C ASP A 171 -34.52 -39.57 18.22
N HIS A 172 -33.51 -40.44 18.15
CA HIS A 172 -33.23 -41.46 19.15
C HIS A 172 -32.72 -40.89 20.47
N VAL A 173 -31.94 -39.81 20.43
CA VAL A 173 -31.47 -39.06 21.60
C VAL A 173 -32.56 -38.09 22.13
N GLY A 174 -33.72 -37.98 21.46
CA GLY A 174 -34.84 -37.14 21.89
C GLY A 174 -34.58 -35.64 21.73
N MET A 175 -33.61 -35.25 20.91
CA MET A 175 -33.22 -33.84 20.68
C MET A 175 -34.02 -33.14 19.58
N THR A 176 -35.07 -33.77 19.06
CA THR A 176 -35.98 -33.23 18.02
C THR A 176 -36.50 -31.82 18.31
N ARG A 177 -36.81 -31.51 19.57
CA ARG A 177 -37.24 -30.15 19.97
C ARG A 177 -36.09 -29.15 19.93
N ALA A 178 -34.90 -29.54 20.37
CA ALA A 178 -33.72 -28.69 20.39
C ALA A 178 -33.19 -28.41 18.97
N THR A 179 -33.21 -29.41 18.08
CA THR A 179 -32.77 -29.24 16.69
C THR A 179 -33.73 -28.39 15.87
N ARG A 180 -35.05 -28.45 16.10
CA ARG A 180 -36.01 -27.51 15.49
C ARG A 180 -35.76 -26.07 15.93
N ILE A 181 -35.49 -25.84 17.21
CA ILE A 181 -35.15 -24.50 17.71
C ILE A 181 -33.87 -24.02 17.03
N PHE A 182 -32.84 -24.85 16.98
CA PHE A 182 -31.56 -24.51 16.34
C PHE A 182 -31.70 -24.24 14.83
N GLN A 183 -32.42 -25.09 14.10
CA GLN A 183 -32.69 -24.89 12.66
C GLN A 183 -33.48 -23.61 12.40
N ARG A 184 -34.46 -23.30 13.27
CA ARG A 184 -35.26 -22.06 13.17
C ARG A 184 -34.41 -20.83 13.46
N VAL A 185 -33.52 -20.90 14.46
CA VAL A 185 -32.54 -19.84 14.76
C VAL A 185 -31.57 -19.64 13.58
N GLN A 186 -31.08 -20.71 12.96
CA GLN A 186 -30.20 -20.59 11.79
C GLN A 186 -30.91 -20.02 10.54
N LEU A 187 -32.16 -20.41 10.30
CA LEU A 187 -32.96 -19.84 9.21
C LEU A 187 -33.22 -18.35 9.44
N LEU A 188 -33.57 -17.96 10.66
CA LEU A 188 -33.75 -16.56 11.03
C LEU A 188 -32.44 -15.77 10.86
N ALA A 189 -31.30 -16.31 11.31
CA ALA A 189 -30.00 -15.68 11.12
C ALA A 189 -29.63 -15.51 9.64
N ARG A 190 -29.96 -16.47 8.76
CA ARG A 190 -29.75 -16.33 7.31
C ARG A 190 -30.67 -15.28 6.69
N THR A 191 -31.93 -15.19 7.10
CA THR A 191 -32.85 -14.16 6.61
C THR A 191 -32.45 -12.75 7.08
N GLN A 192 -31.92 -12.63 8.29
CA GLN A 192 -31.39 -11.36 8.81
C GLN A 192 -30.12 -10.95 8.08
N ASN A 193 -29.17 -11.88 7.88
CA ASN A 193 -27.96 -11.59 7.10
C ASN A 193 -28.26 -11.25 5.63
N GLY A 194 -29.28 -11.86 5.03
CA GLY A 194 -29.75 -11.51 3.68
C GLY A 194 -30.45 -10.14 3.61
N ARG A 195 -31.18 -9.74 4.65
CA ARG A 195 -31.77 -8.39 4.76
C ARG A 195 -30.70 -7.33 4.96
N ILE A 196 -29.75 -7.53 5.88
CA ILE A 196 -28.65 -6.61 6.13
C ILE A 196 -27.79 -6.42 4.86
N ALA A 197 -27.59 -7.47 4.07
CA ALA A 197 -26.88 -7.37 2.79
C ALA A 197 -27.64 -6.55 1.71
N ASN A 198 -28.97 -6.59 1.71
CA ASN A 198 -29.79 -5.81 0.79
C ASN A 198 -29.93 -4.35 1.24
N ASP A 199 -30.11 -4.10 2.54
CA ASP A 199 -30.21 -2.74 3.11
C ASP A 199 -28.88 -1.97 2.96
N ALA A 200 -27.73 -2.66 3.06
CA ALA A 200 -26.42 -2.07 2.79
C ALA A 200 -26.17 -1.72 1.31
N SER A 201 -26.99 -2.23 0.38
CA SER A 201 -26.90 -1.92 -1.06
C SER A 201 -27.86 -0.82 -1.52
N SER A 202 -28.88 -0.50 -0.72
CA SER A 202 -29.82 0.60 -0.99
C SER A 202 -29.34 1.97 -0.48
N ASP A 203 -28.37 2.01 0.44
CA ASP A 203 -27.81 3.27 0.97
C ASP A 203 -26.68 3.88 0.11
N THR A 204 -26.36 3.27 -1.03
CA THR A 204 -25.32 3.75 -1.98
C THR A 204 -25.89 4.23 -3.33
N ALA A 205 -27.09 4.81 -3.34
CA ALA A 205 -27.69 5.46 -4.51
C ALA A 205 -27.98 6.94 -4.23
#